data_AF-A0A3A0C218-F1
#
_entry.id   AF-A0A3A0C218-F1
#
_cell.length_a   1.000
_cell.length_b   1.000
_cell.length_c   1.000
_cell.angle_alpha   90.00
_cell.angle_beta   90.00
_cell.angle_gamma   90.00
#
_symmetry.space_group_name_H-M   'P 1'
#
loop_
_entity.id
_entity.type
_entity.pdbx_description
1 polymer ?
#
loop_
_entity_poly.entity_id
_entity_poly.type
_entity_poly.pdbx_seq_one_letter_code
_entity_poly.pdbx_strand_id
1 'polypeptide(L)'
;MEVVLIGVAALLASGLTFFSGFGVGTILMPVFALFFPVPLAIAATAVVHFANNLFKFGLMAKQADWRVVARFGVPAAFAAMGGAVLLTLFDRLPVVANYSLGDSTFTVTTVKAVIGVLIMVFALLEFWPRFQALTFPPRWLP
;
A
#
# COMPACT_ATOMS: atom_id res chain seq x y z
N MET A 1 21.93 11.12 3.42
CA MET A 1 21.49 11.37 2.03
C MET A 1 20.23 10.57 1.70
N GLU A 2 20.20 9.27 2.01
CA GLU A 2 19.05 8.39 1.73
C GLU A 2 17.75 8.81 2.40
N VAL A 3 17.78 9.20 3.69
CA VAL A 3 16.56 9.64 4.42
C VAL A 3 15.92 10.87 3.79
N VAL A 4 16.72 11.81 3.28
CA VAL A 4 16.20 13.00 2.58
C VAL A 4 15.52 12.59 1.27
N LEU A 5 16.13 11.68 0.50
CA LEU A 5 15.56 11.16 -0.74
C LEU A 5 14.24 10.40 -0.48
N ILE A 6 14.21 9.55 0.54
CA ILE A 6 13.02 8.80 0.97
C ILE A 6 11.91 9.79 1.38
N GLY A 7 12.25 10.82 2.14
CA GLY A 7 11.31 11.88 2.54
C GLY A 7 10.74 12.66 1.36
N VAL A 8 11.58 13.05 0.41
CA VAL A 8 11.15 13.74 -0.82
C VAL A 8 10.26 12.83 -1.67
N ALA A 9 10.63 11.56 -1.85
CA ALA A 9 9.81 10.61 -2.61
C ALA A 9 8.44 10.39 -1.94
N ALA A 10 8.40 10.26 -0.61
CA ALA A 10 7.16 10.15 0.14
C ALA A 10 6.29 11.41 0.02
N LEU A 11 6.90 12.60 0.05
CA LEU A 11 6.21 13.87 -0.13
C LEU A 11 5.60 13.97 -1.53
N LEU A 12 6.38 13.68 -2.58
CA LEU A 12 5.91 13.73 -3.96
C LEU A 12 4.81 12.70 -4.23
N ALA A 13 4.98 11.46 -3.78
CA ALA A 13 3.96 10.42 -3.92
C ALA A 13 2.66 10.80 -3.19
N SER A 14 2.76 11.33 -1.96
CA SER A 14 1.59 11.78 -1.19
C SER A 14 0.91 12.98 -1.83
N GLY A 15 1.68 13.93 -2.38
CA GLY A 15 1.16 15.09 -3.09
C GLY A 15 0.44 14.73 -4.39
N LEU A 16 1.04 13.86 -5.21
CA LEU A 16 0.44 13.39 -6.46
C LEU A 16 -0.88 12.65 -6.22
N THR A 17 -0.92 11.82 -5.18
CA THR A 17 -2.08 11.03 -4.79
C THR A 17 -3.05 11.77 -3.86
N PHE A 18 -2.73 13.02 -3.51
CA PHE A 18 -3.62 13.86 -2.71
C PHE A 18 -4.92 14.12 -3.47
N PHE A 19 -4.79 14.54 -4.73
CA PHE A 19 -5.91 14.91 -5.60
C PHE A 19 -6.67 13.71 -6.18
N SER A 20 -5.99 12.60 -6.48
CA SER A 20 -6.65 11.39 -6.98
C SER A 20 -7.38 10.62 -5.88
N GLY A 21 -6.97 10.78 -4.61
CA GLY A 21 -7.50 10.01 -3.50
C GLY A 21 -7.06 8.54 -3.48
N PHE A 22 -6.23 8.10 -4.42
CA PHE A 22 -5.82 6.71 -4.62
C PHE A 22 -4.32 6.59 -4.96
N GLY A 23 -3.75 5.39 -4.80
CA GLY A 23 -2.41 5.07 -5.32
C GLY A 23 -1.24 5.33 -4.38
N VAL A 24 -1.45 5.91 -3.17
CA VAL A 24 -0.37 6.15 -2.20
C VAL A 24 0.38 4.85 -1.90
N GLY A 25 -0.36 3.80 -1.54
CA GLY A 25 0.24 2.48 -1.23
C GLY A 25 0.91 1.84 -2.44
N THR A 26 0.29 1.95 -3.62
CA THR A 26 0.77 1.36 -4.87
C THR A 26 2.11 1.95 -5.31
N ILE A 27 2.29 3.27 -5.14
CA ILE A 27 3.53 3.97 -5.53
C ILE A 27 4.58 3.85 -4.43
N LEU A 28 4.18 4.08 -3.17
CA LEU A 28 5.13 4.24 -2.08
C LEU A 28 5.77 2.92 -1.63
N MET A 29 5.04 1.80 -1.73
CA MET A 29 5.58 0.51 -1.34
C MET A 29 6.78 0.09 -2.21
N PRO A 30 6.70 0.06 -3.56
CA PRO A 30 7.85 -0.23 -4.41
C PRO A 30 9.03 0.69 -4.14
N VAL A 31 8.78 1.99 -3.94
CA VAL A 31 9.84 2.97 -3.64
C VAL A 31 10.55 2.62 -2.34
N PHE A 32 9.82 2.35 -1.25
CA PHE A 32 10.43 2.00 0.03
C PHE A 32 11.13 0.63 -0.01
N ALA A 33 10.66 -0.31 -0.82
CA ALA A 33 11.31 -1.61 -0.99
C ALA A 33 12.69 -1.52 -1.66
N LEU A 34 13.02 -0.42 -2.33
CA LEU A 34 14.36 -0.15 -2.87
C LEU A 34 15.38 0.18 -1.76
N PHE A 35 14.90 0.71 -0.62
CA PHE A 35 15.77 1.19 0.46
C PHE A 35 15.67 0.33 1.73
N PHE A 36 14.56 -0.37 1.93
CA PHE A 36 14.26 -1.11 3.16
C PHE A 36 13.88 -2.57 2.89
N PRO A 37 14.12 -3.47 3.85
CA PRO A 37 13.52 -4.80 3.84
C PRO A 37 12.00 -4.71 3.69
N VAL A 38 11.41 -5.65 2.94
CA VAL A 38 9.97 -5.60 2.59
C VAL A 38 9.04 -5.41 3.80
N PRO A 39 9.21 -6.10 4.95
CA PRO A 39 8.35 -5.84 6.11
C PRO A 39 8.43 -4.39 6.62
N LEU A 40 9.64 -3.81 6.64
CA LEU A 40 9.85 -2.43 7.05
C LEU A 40 9.31 -1.43 6.02
N ALA A 41 9.46 -1.74 4.73
CA ALA A 41 8.88 -0.94 3.66
C ALA A 41 7.34 -0.89 3.77
N ILE A 42 6.68 -2.03 4.01
CA ILE A 42 5.22 -2.10 4.22
C ILE A 42 4.82 -1.26 5.44
N ALA A 43 5.53 -1.41 6.57
CA ALA A 43 5.24 -0.64 7.77
C ALA A 43 5.40 0.87 7.54
N ALA A 44 6.49 1.29 6.89
CA ALA A 44 6.72 2.68 6.54
C ALA A 44 5.64 3.23 5.60
N THR A 45 5.23 2.46 4.58
CA THR A 45 4.13 2.83 3.69
C THR A 45 2.82 3.00 4.46
N ALA A 46 2.52 2.09 5.40
CA ALA A 46 1.33 2.16 6.23
C ALA A 46 1.31 3.43 7.10
N VAL A 47 2.45 3.81 7.70
CA VAL A 47 2.59 5.04 8.50
C VAL A 47 2.36 6.28 7.66
N VAL A 48 3.03 6.39 6.51
CA VAL A 48 2.86 7.56 5.61
C VAL A 48 1.43 7.63 5.09
N HIS A 49 0.85 6.50 4.69
CA HIS A 49 -0.54 6.44 4.23
C HIS A 49 -1.53 6.85 5.31
N PHE A 50 -1.34 6.37 6.54
CA PHE A 50 -2.15 6.74 7.70
C PHE A 50 -2.05 8.24 7.99
N ALA A 51 -0.83 8.80 8.04
CA ALA A 51 -0.61 10.23 8.29
C ALA A 51 -1.26 11.10 7.20
N ASN A 52 -1.09 10.74 5.92
CA ASN A 52 -1.69 11.44 4.79
C ASN A 52 -3.23 11.43 4.88
N ASN A 53 -3.82 10.28 5.19
CA ASN A 53 -5.28 10.16 5.30
C ASN A 53 -5.82 10.85 6.56
N LEU A 54 -5.08 10.84 7.67
CA LEU A 54 -5.46 11.57 8.88
C LEU A 54 -5.46 13.08 8.63
N PHE A 55 -4.47 13.59 7.90
CA PHE A 55 -4.44 14.99 7.47
C PHE A 55 -5.64 15.34 6.59
N LYS A 56 -5.92 14.54 5.54
CA LYS A 56 -7.11 14.72 4.68
C LYS A 56 -8.41 14.69 5.49
N PHE A 57 -8.52 13.75 6.42
CA PHE A 57 -9.66 13.62 7.30
C PHE A 57 -9.83 14.86 8.17
N GLY A 58 -8.76 15.40 8.78
CA GLY A 58 -8.82 16.63 9.56
C GLY A 58 -9.33 17.83 8.76
N LEU A 59 -8.93 17.96 7.49
CA LEU A 59 -9.40 19.03 6.60
C LEU A 59 -10.88 18.89 6.23
N MET A 60 -11.36 17.66 6.04
CA MET A 60 -12.69 17.39 5.49
C MET A 60 -13.69 16.79 6.49
N ALA A 61 -13.33 16.67 7.77
CA ALA A 61 -14.14 15.99 8.79
C ALA A 61 -15.56 16.54 8.92
N LYS A 62 -15.74 17.86 8.74
CA LYS A 62 -17.06 18.51 8.80
C LYS A 62 -17.98 18.17 7.62
N GLN A 63 -17.39 17.71 6.51
CA GLN A 63 -18.08 17.40 5.26
C GLN A 63 -18.18 15.88 5.02
N ALA A 64 -17.52 15.08 5.87
CA ALA A 64 -17.51 13.64 5.76
C ALA A 64 -18.87 13.03 6.14
N ASP A 65 -19.34 12.08 5.33
CA ASP A 65 -20.45 11.21 5.69
C ASP A 65 -19.95 10.12 6.66
N TRP A 66 -20.30 10.27 7.94
CA TRP A 66 -19.88 9.35 9.00
C TRP A 66 -20.40 7.93 8.85
N ARG A 67 -21.53 7.74 8.16
CA ARG A 67 -22.06 6.41 7.86
C ARG A 67 -21.13 5.69 6.89
N VAL A 68 -20.65 6.39 5.87
CA VAL A 68 -19.67 5.88 4.90
C VAL A 68 -18.32 5.62 5.58
N VAL A 69 -17.84 6.57 6.40
CA VAL A 69 -16.57 6.42 7.13
C VAL A 69 -16.58 5.16 8.00
N ALA A 70 -17.65 4.91 8.76
CA ALA A 70 -17.75 3.72 9.60
C ALA A 70 -17.82 2.43 8.77
N ARG A 71 -18.68 2.41 7.74
CA ARG A 71 -18.91 1.22 6.90
C ARG A 71 -17.71 0.80 6.06
N PHE A 72 -16.83 1.72 5.68
CA PHE A 72 -15.57 1.38 5.02
C PHE A 72 -14.40 1.27 5.98
N GLY A 73 -14.27 2.21 6.91
CA GLY A 73 -13.13 2.32 7.81
C GLY A 73 -13.02 1.14 8.77
N VAL A 74 -14.14 0.68 9.34
CA VAL A 74 -14.11 -0.44 10.29
C VAL A 74 -13.71 -1.75 9.62
N PRO A 75 -14.34 -2.18 8.50
CA PRO A 75 -13.88 -3.38 7.78
C PRO A 75 -12.44 -3.25 7.28
N ALA A 76 -12.04 -2.08 6.78
CA ALA A 76 -10.68 -1.84 6.33
C ALA A 76 -9.66 -1.98 7.47
N ALA A 77 -9.98 -1.48 8.67
CA ALA A 77 -9.12 -1.64 9.84
C ALA A 77 -8.94 -3.11 10.22
N PHE A 78 -10.03 -3.89 10.27
CA PHE A 78 -9.94 -5.34 10.54
C PHE A 78 -9.16 -6.09 9.45
N ALA A 79 -9.38 -5.76 8.18
CA ALA A 79 -8.63 -6.33 7.07
C ALA A 79 -7.13 -5.98 7.16
N ALA A 80 -6.78 -4.74 7.53
CA ALA A 80 -5.40 -4.32 7.73
C ALA A 80 -4.72 -5.07 8.89
N MET A 81 -5.44 -5.29 10.00
CA MET A 81 -4.95 -6.13 11.11
C MET A 81 -4.72 -7.56 10.65
N GLY A 82 -5.66 -8.16 9.90
CA GLY A 82 -5.49 -9.48 9.30
C GLY A 82 -4.28 -9.55 8.38
N GLY A 83 -4.08 -8.54 7.52
CA GLY A 83 -2.91 -8.41 6.67
C GLY A 83 -1.60 -8.31 7.45
N ALA A 84 -1.57 -7.57 8.55
CA ALA A 84 -0.40 -7.46 9.43
C ALA A 84 -0.06 -8.80 10.09
N VAL A 85 -1.05 -9.55 10.58
CA VAL A 85 -0.84 -10.91 11.12
C VAL A 85 -0.29 -11.82 10.04
N LEU A 86 -0.89 -11.83 8.84
CA LEU A 86 -0.40 -12.63 7.71
C LEU A 86 1.05 -12.28 7.34
N LEU A 87 1.41 -10.99 7.36
CA LEU A 87 2.78 -10.55 7.12
C LEU A 87 3.75 -11.19 8.11
N THR A 88 3.43 -11.20 9.41
CA THR A 88 4.28 -11.83 10.43
C THR A 88 4.37 -13.35 10.29
N LEU A 89 3.33 -14.00 9.78
CA LEU A 89 3.34 -15.43 9.50
C LEU A 89 4.22 -15.75 8.30
N PHE A 90 4.10 -14.98 7.21
CA PHE A 90 4.86 -15.19 5.99
C PHE A 90 6.34 -14.86 6.13
N ASP A 91 6.70 -13.93 7.01
CA ASP A 91 8.10 -13.57 7.28
C ASP A 91 8.88 -14.72 7.93
N ARG A 92 8.19 -15.67 8.58
CA ARG A 92 8.79 -16.84 9.22
C ARG A 92 8.89 -18.06 8.30
N LEU A 93 8.30 -18.00 7.10
CA LEU A 93 8.33 -19.11 6.16
C LEU A 93 9.71 -19.23 5.51
N PRO A 94 10.13 -20.44 5.12
CA PRO A 94 11.40 -20.64 4.44
C PRO A 94 11.44 -19.86 3.11
N VAL A 95 12.66 -19.58 2.65
CA VAL A 95 12.90 -18.98 1.34
C VAL A 95 12.30 -19.87 0.26
N VAL A 96 11.59 -19.25 -0.69
CA VAL A 96 10.90 -19.96 -1.78
C VAL A 96 11.89 -20.34 -2.88
N ALA A 97 12.77 -19.42 -3.26
CA ALA A 97 13.76 -19.64 -4.29
C ALA A 97 14.97 -18.71 -4.11
N ASN A 98 16.11 -19.13 -4.65
CA ASN A 98 17.30 -18.30 -4.81
C ASN A 98 17.69 -18.30 -6.29
N TYR A 99 18.12 -17.16 -6.79
CA TYR A 99 18.68 -17.07 -8.13
C TYR A 99 19.88 -16.13 -8.13
N SER A 100 20.84 -16.40 -9.00
CA SER A 100 22.00 -15.54 -9.22
C SER A 100 21.80 -14.72 -10.49
N LEU A 101 22.13 -13.43 -10.43
CA LEU A 101 22.19 -12.56 -11.59
C LEU A 101 23.56 -11.86 -11.58
N GLY A 102 24.43 -12.26 -12.51
CA GLY A 102 25.85 -11.91 -12.45
C GLY A 102 26.48 -12.45 -11.17
N ASP A 103 27.25 -11.61 -10.47
CA ASP A 103 27.91 -11.95 -9.20
C ASP A 103 27.00 -11.77 -7.98
N SER A 104 25.76 -11.32 -8.17
CA SER A 104 24.81 -11.06 -7.09
C SER A 104 23.85 -12.24 -6.91
N THR A 105 23.65 -12.65 -5.65
CA THR A 105 22.64 -13.65 -5.28
C THR A 105 21.40 -12.98 -4.73
N PHE A 106 20.24 -13.37 -5.24
CA PHE A 106 18.95 -12.82 -4.87
C PHE A 106 18.08 -13.90 -4.24
N THR A 107 17.48 -13.55 -3.11
CA THR A 107 16.61 -14.42 -2.34
C THR A 107 15.15 -14.01 -2.51
N VAL A 108 14.31 -14.96 -2.89
CA VAL A 108 12.85 -14.79 -3.02
C VAL A 108 12.21 -15.38 -1.77
N THR A 109 11.81 -14.51 -0.85
CA THR A 109 11.03 -14.89 0.33
C THR A 109 9.55 -14.95 -0.03
N THR A 110 8.76 -15.66 0.79
CA THR A 110 7.29 -15.69 0.63
C THR A 110 6.69 -14.29 0.66
N VAL A 111 7.19 -13.42 1.56
CA VAL A 111 6.76 -12.02 1.63
C VAL A 111 7.04 -11.28 0.32
N LYS A 112 8.25 -11.38 -0.25
CA LYS A 112 8.60 -10.75 -1.53
C LYS A 112 7.68 -11.24 -2.66
N ALA A 113 7.42 -12.55 -2.72
CA ALA A 113 6.57 -13.14 -3.75
C ALA A 113 5.12 -12.64 -3.65
N VAL A 114 4.51 -12.72 -2.46
CA VAL A 114 3.12 -12.27 -2.23
C VAL A 114 2.97 -10.79 -2.55
N ILE A 115 3.87 -9.95 -2.05
CA ILE A 115 3.80 -8.51 -2.25
C ILE A 115 4.03 -8.13 -3.72
N GLY A 116 4.98 -8.79 -4.41
CA GLY A 116 5.20 -8.60 -5.84
C GLY A 116 3.95 -8.95 -6.66
N VAL A 117 3.28 -10.06 -6.34
CA VAL A 117 2.01 -10.43 -7.00
C VAL A 117 0.92 -9.40 -6.72
N LEU A 118 0.75 -8.95 -5.46
CA LEU A 118 -0.25 -7.95 -5.11
C LEU A 118 -0.04 -6.62 -5.86
N ILE A 119 1.20 -6.13 -5.91
CA ILE A 119 1.54 -4.89 -6.64
C ILE A 119 1.27 -5.06 -8.12
N MET A 120 1.66 -6.20 -8.72
CA MET A 120 1.41 -6.48 -10.12
C MET A 120 -0.09 -6.50 -10.42
N VAL A 121 -0.90 -7.16 -9.59
CA VAL A 121 -2.36 -7.18 -9.75
C VAL A 121 -2.94 -5.77 -9.62
N PHE A 122 -2.57 -5.00 -8.60
CA PHE A 122 -3.10 -3.64 -8.44
C PHE A 122 -2.68 -2.71 -9.57
N ALA A 123 -1.42 -2.77 -10.02
CA ALA A 123 -0.97 -1.99 -11.16
C ALA A 123 -1.77 -2.35 -12.42
N LEU A 124 -1.96 -3.64 -12.71
CA LEU A 124 -2.74 -4.07 -13.88
C LEU A 124 -4.21 -3.63 -13.80
N LEU A 125 -4.84 -3.73 -12.62
CA LEU A 125 -6.21 -3.24 -12.42
C LEU A 125 -6.30 -1.72 -12.57
N GLU A 126 -5.33 -0.98 -12.03
CA GLU A 126 -5.26 0.47 -12.12
C GLU A 126 -5.04 0.93 -13.57
N PHE A 127 -4.23 0.23 -14.38
CA PHE A 127 -4.05 0.55 -15.80
C PHE A 127 -5.25 0.20 -16.67
N TRP A 128 -6.22 -0.60 -16.20
CA TRP A 128 -7.34 -1.06 -17.02
C TRP A 128 -8.47 -0.02 -17.08
N PRO A 129 -8.76 0.61 -18.25
CA PRO A 129 -9.76 1.68 -18.34
C PRO A 129 -11.18 1.26 -17.95
N ARG A 130 -11.57 0.00 -18.21
CA ARG A 130 -12.89 -0.52 -17.83
C ARG A 130 -13.05 -0.62 -16.32
N PHE A 131 -11.97 -0.98 -15.60
CA PHE A 131 -12.00 -1.05 -14.15
C PHE A 131 -12.15 0.35 -13.54
N GLN A 132 -11.45 1.34 -14.10
CA GLN A 132 -11.61 2.74 -13.70
C GLN A 132 -13.02 3.29 -13.95
N ALA A 133 -13.74 2.79 -14.97
CA ALA A 133 -15.09 3.20 -15.29
C ALA A 133 -16.18 2.54 -14.42
N LEU A 134 -15.83 1.59 -13.54
CA LEU A 134 -16.79 0.93 -12.66
C LEU A 134 -17.32 1.91 -11.62
N THR A 135 -18.64 2.09 -11.61
CA THR A 135 -19.35 2.89 -10.61
C THR A 135 -20.40 2.01 -9.94
N PHE A 136 -20.49 2.08 -8.61
CA PHE A 136 -21.43 1.29 -7.83
C PHE A 136 -22.49 2.21 -7.20
N PRO A 137 -23.78 1.86 -7.29
CA PRO A 137 -24.82 2.63 -6.62
C PRO A 137 -24.69 2.49 -5.09
N PRO A 138 -25.10 3.50 -4.30
CA PRO A 138 -24.95 3.53 -2.84
C PRO A 138 -25.56 2.32 -2.09
N ARG A 139 -26.47 1.58 -2.72
CA ARG A 139 -27.05 0.34 -2.17
C ARG A 139 -26.02 -0.77 -1.91
N TRP A 140 -24.86 -0.70 -2.56
CA TRP A 140 -23.75 -1.65 -2.40
C TRP A 140 -22.70 -1.20 -1.38
N LEU A 141 -22.95 -0.07 -0.68
CA LEU A 141 -22.13 0.31 0.46
C LEU A 141 -22.31 -0.76 1.55
N PRO A 142 -21.21 -1.40 2.02
CA PRO A 142 -21.27 -2.44 3.04
C PRO A 142 -21.97 -1.99 4.33
#